data_AF-A0A7V5PPQ0-F1
#
_entry.id   AF-A0A7V5PPQ0-F1
#
_cell.length_a   1.000
_cell.length_b   1.000
_cell.length_c   1.000
_cell.angle_alpha   90.00
_cell.angle_beta   90.00
_cell.angle_gamma   90.00
#
_symmetry.space_group_name_H-M   'P 1'
#
loop_
_entity.id
_entity.type
_entity.pdbx_description
1 polymer ?
#
loop_
_entity_poly.entity_id
_entity_poly.type
_entity_poly.pdbx_seq_one_letter_code
_entity_poly.pdbx_strand_id
1 'polypeptide(L)'
;MIANELNRAKNLLNRRDRSSARLCYERAFERIDLTSEDEKWRGKLKEFRRFRELLAELYLAQDQDVHRLEQLYIALLRLSAEAHRMLFPAAR
;
A
#
# COMPACT_ATOMS: atom_id res chain seq x y z
N MET A 1 -2.37 -10.03 0.55
CA MET A 1 -1.17 -9.22 0.29
C MET A 1 -1.53 -7.74 0.36
N ILE A 2 -0.70 -6.88 0.97
CA ILE A 2 -0.98 -5.44 1.18
C ILE A 2 -1.27 -4.73 -0.16
N ALA A 3 -0.44 -4.96 -1.18
CA ALA A 3 -0.58 -4.38 -2.52
C ALA A 3 -1.92 -4.71 -3.19
N ASN A 4 -2.46 -5.91 -2.98
CA ASN A 4 -3.74 -6.32 -3.55
C ASN A 4 -4.92 -5.51 -2.98
N GLU A 5 -4.87 -5.15 -1.69
CA GLU A 5 -5.92 -4.30 -1.10
C GLU A 5 -5.82 -2.87 -1.61
N LEU A 6 -4.61 -2.33 -1.79
CA LEU A 6 -4.46 -0.98 -2.35
C LEU A 6 -4.92 -0.91 -3.81
N ASN A 7 -4.60 -1.92 -4.62
CA ASN A 7 -5.09 -1.99 -5.99
C ASN A 7 -6.63 -2.15 -6.04
N ARG A 8 -7.20 -2.91 -5.11
CA ARG A 8 -8.66 -3.03 -4.94
C ARG A 8 -9.30 -1.70 -4.53
N ALA A 9 -8.72 -1.01 -3.54
CA ALA A 9 -9.17 0.30 -3.09
C ALA A 9 -9.16 1.31 -4.25
N LYS A 10 -8.10 1.30 -5.08
CA LYS A 10 -8.01 2.15 -6.28
C LYS A 10 -9.20 1.95 -7.22
N ASN A 11 -9.51 0.69 -7.52
CA ASN A 11 -10.63 0.34 -8.38
C ASN A 11 -11.99 0.75 -7.78
N LEU A 12 -12.15 0.65 -6.46
CA LEU A 12 -13.38 1.06 -5.75
C LEU A 12 -13.55 2.58 -5.71
N LEU A 13 -12.47 3.33 -5.46
CA LEU A 13 -12.49 4.79 -5.51
C LEU A 13 -12.83 5.32 -6.90
N ASN A 14 -12.30 4.70 -7.96
CA ASN A 14 -12.67 5.01 -9.34
C ASN A 14 -14.16 4.78 -9.63
N ARG A 15 -14.78 3.83 -8.91
CA ARG A 15 -16.23 3.55 -8.95
C ARG A 15 -17.03 4.39 -7.93
N ARG A 16 -16.37 5.32 -7.24
CA ARG A 16 -16.94 6.16 -6.16
C ARG A 16 -17.45 5.39 -4.94
N ASP A 17 -17.06 4.12 -4.76
CA ASP A 17 -17.36 3.34 -3.57
C ASP A 17 -16.29 3.55 -2.48
N ARG A 18 -16.39 4.70 -1.81
CA ARG A 18 -15.47 5.09 -0.73
C ARG A 18 -15.61 4.20 0.51
N SER A 19 -16.81 3.70 0.78
CA SER A 19 -17.07 2.85 1.94
C SER A 19 -16.32 1.52 1.85
N SER A 20 -16.40 0.83 0.71
CA SER A 20 -15.65 -0.40 0.49
C SER A 20 -14.15 -0.15 0.35
N ALA A 21 -13.74 1.03 -0.18
CA ALA A 21 -12.33 1.40 -0.23
C ALA A 21 -11.72 1.54 1.16
N ARG A 22 -12.46 2.08 2.15
CA ARG A 22 -12.01 2.14 3.56
C ARG A 22 -11.77 0.76 4.15
N LEU A 23 -12.65 -0.21 3.88
CA LEU A 23 -12.45 -1.60 4.32
C LEU A 23 -11.17 -2.22 3.75
N CYS A 24 -10.77 -1.82 2.54
CA CYS A 24 -9.50 -2.28 1.96
C CYS A 24 -8.30 -1.68 2.69
N TYR A 25 -8.38 -0.42 3.13
CA TYR A 25 -7.33 0.20 3.95
C TYR A 25 -7.21 -0.45 5.33
N GLU A 26 -8.32 -0.76 5.99
CA GLU A 26 -8.33 -1.48 7.27
C GLU A 26 -7.62 -2.84 7.16
N ARG A 27 -7.97 -3.62 6.13
CA ARG A 27 -7.27 -4.89 5.81
C ARG A 27 -5.80 -4.70 5.44
N ALA A 28 -5.45 -3.56 4.84
CA ALA A 28 -4.06 -3.24 4.55
C ALA A 28 -3.28 -2.95 5.85
N PHE A 29 -3.86 -2.21 6.81
CA PHE A 29 -3.27 -1.99 8.13
C PHE A 29 -3.03 -3.30 8.87
N GLU A 30 -4.05 -4.16 8.99
CA GLU A 30 -3.93 -5.48 9.62
C GLU A 30 -2.75 -6.27 9.02
N ARG A 31 -2.63 -6.26 7.69
CA ARG A 31 -1.55 -6.99 7.01
C ARG A 31 -0.19 -6.34 7.18
N ILE A 32 -0.10 -5.02 7.27
CA ILE A 32 1.16 -4.33 7.59
C ILE A 32 1.61 -4.73 8.99
N ASP A 33 0.68 -4.72 9.95
CA ASP A 33 0.96 -5.05 11.35
C ASP A 33 1.43 -6.52 11.45
N LEU A 34 0.72 -7.47 10.84
CA LEU A 34 1.16 -8.88 10.73
C LEU A 34 2.51 -9.04 10.00
N THR A 35 2.75 -8.28 8.94
CA THR A 35 4.03 -8.32 8.19
C THR A 35 5.18 -7.80 9.05
N SER A 36 4.91 -6.87 9.96
CA SER A 36 5.90 -6.29 10.87
C SER A 36 6.35 -7.22 11.99
N GLU A 37 5.57 -8.27 12.26
CA GLU A 37 5.90 -9.32 13.25
C GLU A 37 6.82 -10.41 12.67
N ASP A 38 6.88 -10.53 11.35
CA ASP A 38 7.71 -11.53 10.67
C ASP A 38 9.19 -11.08 10.60
N GLU A 39 10.08 -11.91 11.17
CA GLU A 39 11.51 -11.61 11.27
C GLU A 39 12.19 -11.34 9.92
N LYS A 40 11.69 -11.92 8.82
CA LYS A 40 12.24 -11.69 7.48
C LYS A 40 12.17 -10.22 7.05
N TRP A 41 11.25 -9.46 7.64
CA TRP A 41 11.04 -8.04 7.35
C TRP A 41 11.67 -7.10 8.39
N ARG A 42 12.39 -7.62 9.40
CA ARG A 42 13.00 -6.82 10.48
C ARG A 42 13.85 -5.65 9.95
N GLY A 43 14.59 -5.87 8.85
CA GLY A 43 15.41 -4.83 8.21
C GLY A 43 14.63 -3.72 7.50
N LYS A 44 13.30 -3.86 7.33
CA LYS A 44 12.43 -2.90 6.63
C LYS A 44 11.30 -2.36 7.51
N LEU A 45 11.31 -2.63 8.82
CA LEU A 45 10.24 -2.20 9.73
C LEU A 45 10.02 -0.70 9.74
N LYS A 46 11.11 0.08 9.66
CA LYS A 46 11.03 1.54 9.58
C LYS A 46 10.21 2.01 8.37
N GLU A 47 10.43 1.37 7.22
CA GLU A 47 9.72 1.72 5.99
C GLU A 47 8.26 1.22 6.02
N PHE A 48 7.98 0.07 6.62
CA PHE A 48 6.59 -0.37 6.86
C PHE A 48 5.83 0.58 7.79
N ARG A 49 6.46 1.08 8.85
CA ARG A 49 5.85 2.05 9.77
C ARG A 49 5.56 3.39 9.08
N ARG A 50 6.53 3.93 8.33
CA ARG A 50 6.32 5.13 7.50
C ARG A 50 5.20 4.95 6.49
N PHE A 51 5.19 3.80 5.82
CA PHE A 51 4.14 3.46 4.87
C PHE A 51 2.76 3.42 5.54
N ARG A 52 2.68 2.82 6.74
CA ARG A 52 1.48 2.78 7.56
C ARG A 52 0.98 4.17 7.92
N GLU A 53 1.87 5.08 8.34
CA GLU A 53 1.53 6.47 8.65
C GLU A 53 0.95 7.20 7.43
N LEU A 54 1.60 7.10 6.27
CA LEU A 54 1.12 7.75 5.04
C LEU A 54 -0.23 7.17 4.56
N LEU A 55 -0.43 5.85 4.74
CA LEU A 55 -1.72 5.23 4.44
C LEU A 55 -2.82 5.68 5.43
N ALA A 56 -2.47 5.92 6.70
CA ALA A 56 -3.39 6.46 7.70
C ALA A 56 -3.81 7.89 7.39
N GLU A 57 -2.89 8.73 6.93
CA GLU A 57 -3.23 10.07 6.44
C GLU A 57 -4.25 10.01 5.30
N LEU A 58 -4.07 9.09 4.34
CA LEU A 58 -5.01 8.90 3.25
C LEU A 58 -6.37 8.34 3.71
N TYR A 59 -6.37 7.45 4.71
CA TYR A 59 -7.59 6.91 5.30
C TYR A 59 -8.45 8.01 5.95
N LEU A 60 -7.80 8.92 6.68
CA LEU A 60 -8.43 10.03 7.40
C LEU A 60 -8.85 11.19 6.48
N ALA A 61 -8.22 11.32 5.31
CA ALA A 61 -8.56 12.36 4.33
C ALA A 61 -10.02 12.22 3.83
N GLN A 62 -10.68 13.36 3.61
CA GLN A 62 -12.09 13.40 3.17
C GLN A 62 -12.27 13.05 1.68
N ASP A 63 -11.29 13.40 0.86
CA ASP A 63 -11.33 13.27 -0.60
C ASP A 63 -10.82 11.91 -1.10
N GLN A 64 -10.06 11.18 -0.27
CA GLN A 64 -9.47 9.88 -0.59
C GLN A 64 -8.78 9.89 -1.97
N ASP A 65 -7.76 10.75 -2.09
CA ASP A 65 -7.02 10.99 -3.32
C ASP A 65 -6.46 9.70 -3.96
N VAL A 66 -7.00 9.36 -5.13
CA VAL A 66 -6.61 8.19 -5.93
C VAL A 66 -5.16 8.29 -6.42
N HIS A 67 -4.69 9.49 -6.75
CA HIS A 67 -3.32 9.69 -7.19
C HIS A 67 -2.34 9.41 -6.06
N ARG A 68 -2.65 9.91 -4.85
CA ARG A 68 -1.87 9.61 -3.65
C ARG A 68 -1.89 8.12 -3.30
N LEU A 69 -3.03 7.45 -3.45
CA LEU A 69 -3.11 5.99 -3.31
C LEU A 69 -2.18 5.26 -4.29
N GLU A 70 -2.15 5.69 -5.55
CA GLU A 70 -1.31 5.09 -6.58
C GLU A 70 0.17 5.28 -6.29
N GLN A 71 0.58 6.46 -5.80
CA GLN A 71 1.95 6.70 -5.35
C GLN A 71 2.34 5.76 -4.20
N LEU A 72 1.47 5.57 -3.20
CA LEU A 72 1.70 4.62 -2.11
C LEU A 72 1.80 3.18 -2.63
N TYR A 73 0.91 2.78 -3.53
CA TYR A 73 0.96 1.46 -4.16
C TYR A 73 2.32 1.21 -4.85
N ILE A 74 2.82 2.17 -5.63
CA ILE A 74 4.12 2.07 -6.29
C ILE A 74 5.26 2.02 -5.26
N ALA A 75 5.22 2.86 -4.22
CA ALA A 75 6.22 2.87 -3.16
C ALA A 75 6.32 1.52 -2.45
N LEU A 76 5.18 0.88 -2.15
CA LEU A 76 5.12 -0.45 -1.54
C LEU A 76 5.80 -1.51 -2.41
N LEU A 77 5.56 -1.51 -3.72
CA LEU A 77 6.17 -2.48 -4.63
C LEU A 77 7.69 -2.32 -4.70
N ARG A 78 8.20 -1.08 -4.57
CA ARG A 78 9.63 -0.79 -4.55
C ARG A 78 10.34 -1.24 -3.27
N LEU A 79 9.61 -1.61 -2.21
CA LEU A 79 10.22 -2.20 -1.02
C LEU A 79 10.82 -3.58 -1.28
N SER A 80 10.44 -4.27 -2.36
CA SER A 80 11.09 -5.52 -2.79
C SER A 80 11.96 -5.27 -4.02
N ALA A 81 13.26 -5.62 -3.93
CA ALA A 81 14.18 -5.54 -5.06
C ALA A 81 13.73 -6.44 -6.22
N GLU A 82 13.12 -7.58 -5.91
CA GLU A 82 12.55 -8.49 -6.90
C GLU A 82 11.37 -7.85 -7.64
N ALA A 83 10.39 -7.33 -6.89
CA ALA A 83 9.23 -6.66 -7.48
C ALA A 83 9.64 -5.43 -8.31
N HIS A 84 10.64 -4.67 -7.84
CA HIS A 84 11.20 -3.57 -8.62
C HIS A 84 11.77 -4.04 -9.97
N ARG A 85 12.60 -5.10 -9.98
CA ARG A 85 13.17 -5.66 -11.22
C ARG A 85 12.11 -6.19 -12.19
N MET A 86 11.04 -6.79 -11.67
CA MET A 86 9.94 -7.30 -12.51
C MET A 86 9.15 -6.17 -13.18
N LEU A 87 8.95 -5.05 -12.49
CA LEU A 87 8.13 -3.92 -12.97
C LEU A 87 8.92 -2.91 -13.78
N PHE A 88 10.22 -2.78 -13.51
CA PHE A 88 11.14 -1.86 -14.17
C PHE A 88 12.35 -2.63 -14.67
N PRO A 89 12.19 -3.51 -15.68
CA PRO A 89 13.33 -4.20 -16.27
C PRO A 89 14.28 -3.16 -16.87
N ALA A 90 15.60 -3.33 -16.64
CA ALA A 90 16.59 -2.52 -17.33
C ALA A 90 16.39 -2.67 -18.84
N ALA A 91 16.33 -1.56 -19.56
CA ALA A 91 16.31 -1.58 -21.02
C ALA A 91 17.53 -2.35 -21.51
N ARG A 92 17.30 -3.38 -22.33
CA ARG A 92 18.36 -4.17 -22.96
C ARG A 92 19.12 -3.33 -23.98
#